data_AF-A0A6C0UM55-F1
#
_entry.id   AF-A0A6C0UM55-F1
#
_cell.length_a   1.000
_cell.length_b   1.000
_cell.length_c   1.000
_cell.angle_alpha   90.00
_cell.angle_beta   90.00
_cell.angle_gamma   90.00
#
_symmetry.space_group_name_H-M   'P 1'
#
loop_
_entity.id
_entity.type
_entity.pdbx_description
1 polymer ?
#
loop_
_entity_poly.entity_id
_entity_poly.type
_entity_poly.pdbx_seq_one_letter_code
_entity_poly.pdbx_strand_id
1 'polypeptide(L)'
;MPQTATATHSPDDVIEYRSGSTDRCRRFVEYETTDGEEFESCVGPDGGFVEEVDDDGDEERTEFDRNGIVRYRSTEEEDGDEEEWIYDGNGTLRVYREEEEDDDEEERIYDVNGTLRFQRTEDDDGDERERWYDENGTLRVFQKDDEDGDDVRRVYDANGILIESDRDDDDFDD
;
A
#
# COMPACT_ATOMS: atom_id res chain seq x y z
N MET A 1 -12.13 -13.70 -17.29
CA MET A 1 -10.92 -14.33 -16.73
C MET A 1 -10.34 -13.27 -15.82
N PRO A 2 -10.62 -13.28 -14.50
CA PRO A 2 -9.90 -12.38 -13.61
C PRO A 2 -8.43 -12.82 -13.60
N GLN A 3 -7.54 -11.85 -13.75
CA GLN A 3 -6.10 -12.07 -13.69
C GLN A 3 -5.74 -12.20 -12.22
N THR A 4 -5.24 -13.38 -11.87
CA THR A 4 -4.63 -13.72 -10.60
C THR A 4 -3.44 -12.79 -10.38
N ALA A 5 -3.47 -11.96 -9.34
CA ALA A 5 -2.23 -11.54 -8.71
C ALA A 5 -1.61 -12.83 -8.16
N THR A 6 -0.54 -13.27 -8.78
CA THR A 6 0.21 -14.45 -8.38
C THR A 6 1.62 -13.92 -8.21
N ALA A 7 2.20 -14.05 -7.02
CA ALA A 7 3.64 -14.27 -6.95
C ALA A 7 3.95 -15.33 -8.03
N THR A 8 4.74 -14.95 -9.04
CA THR A 8 4.93 -15.77 -10.23
C THR A 8 5.91 -16.89 -9.90
N HIS A 9 5.47 -17.85 -9.07
CA HIS A 9 6.16 -19.11 -8.90
C HIS A 9 5.68 -20.07 -9.99
N SER A 10 6.61 -20.56 -10.79
CA SER A 10 6.33 -21.59 -11.78
C SER A 10 5.88 -22.85 -11.02
N PRO A 11 4.80 -23.54 -11.41
CA PRO A 11 4.31 -24.73 -10.68
C PRO A 11 5.30 -25.91 -10.71
N ASP A 12 6.34 -25.83 -11.54
CA ASP A 12 7.46 -26.77 -11.59
C ASP A 12 8.53 -26.48 -10.52
N ASP A 13 8.45 -25.34 -9.82
CA ASP A 13 9.41 -24.88 -8.81
C ASP A 13 8.91 -25.00 -7.36
N VAL A 14 7.86 -25.80 -7.11
CA VAL A 14 7.23 -25.92 -5.79
C VAL A 14 7.18 -27.37 -5.31
N ILE A 15 7.64 -27.61 -4.09
CA ILE A 15 7.62 -28.89 -3.38
C ILE A 15 6.56 -28.80 -2.27
N GLU A 16 5.40 -29.42 -2.47
CA GLU A 16 4.33 -29.47 -1.44
C GLU A 16 4.67 -30.50 -0.33
N TYR A 17 4.62 -30.07 0.93
CA TYR A 17 4.90 -30.92 2.10
C TYR A 17 3.65 -31.40 2.82
N ARG A 18 2.69 -30.50 3.05
CA ARG A 18 1.47 -30.80 3.81
C ARG A 18 0.31 -29.99 3.26
N SER A 19 -0.84 -30.66 3.10
CA SER A 19 -2.08 -29.98 2.72
C SER A 19 -3.25 -30.43 3.61
N GLY A 20 -4.13 -29.48 3.92
CA GLY A 20 -5.24 -29.68 4.85
C GLY A 20 -6.30 -28.59 4.81
N SER A 21 -7.14 -28.58 5.83
CA SER A 21 -8.14 -27.55 6.10
C SER A 21 -8.16 -27.25 7.59
N THR A 22 -8.29 -25.98 7.97
CA THR A 22 -8.41 -25.51 9.35
C THR A 22 -9.80 -24.89 9.55
N ASP A 23 -10.13 -24.45 10.77
CA ASP A 23 -11.35 -23.67 11.00
C ASP A 23 -11.35 -22.32 10.24
N ARG A 24 -10.16 -21.79 9.91
CA ARG A 24 -9.95 -20.54 9.17
C ARG A 24 -9.80 -20.75 7.66
N CYS A 25 -9.14 -21.84 7.25
CA CYS A 25 -8.72 -22.08 5.87
C CYS A 25 -9.43 -23.31 5.32
N ARG A 26 -10.11 -23.18 4.17
CA ARG A 26 -10.61 -24.36 3.45
C ARG A 26 -9.47 -25.16 2.81
N ARG A 27 -8.42 -24.47 2.41
CA ARG A 27 -7.18 -25.08 1.95
C ARG A 27 -6.04 -24.41 2.68
N PHE A 28 -5.26 -25.22 3.37
CA PHE A 28 -4.00 -24.84 3.97
C PHE A 28 -2.91 -25.69 3.30
N VAL A 29 -1.80 -25.07 2.90
CA VAL A 29 -0.67 -25.76 2.27
C VAL A 29 0.64 -25.25 2.87
N GLU A 30 1.54 -26.17 3.20
CA GLU A 30 2.95 -25.91 3.51
C GLU A 30 3.77 -26.40 2.30
N TYR A 31 4.61 -25.55 1.73
CA TYR A 31 5.44 -25.87 0.56
C TYR A 31 6.80 -25.17 0.61
N GLU A 32 7.74 -25.63 -0.21
CA GLU A 32 9.06 -25.00 -0.39
C GLU A 32 9.33 -24.75 -1.88
N THR A 33 10.02 -23.65 -2.20
CA THR A 33 10.48 -23.37 -3.57
C THR A 33 11.72 -24.20 -3.91
N THR A 34 12.04 -24.36 -5.20
CA THR A 34 13.28 -25.05 -5.61
C THR A 34 14.55 -24.44 -5.00
N ASP A 35 14.52 -23.14 -4.66
CA ASP A 35 15.62 -22.40 -4.06
C ASP A 35 15.69 -22.57 -2.52
N GLY A 36 14.68 -23.17 -1.89
CA GLY A 36 14.69 -23.59 -0.49
C GLY A 36 13.89 -22.71 0.46
N GLU A 37 13.12 -21.75 -0.03
CA GLU A 37 12.24 -20.88 0.77
C GLU A 37 10.96 -21.63 1.13
N GLU A 38 10.54 -21.59 2.39
CA GLU A 38 9.35 -22.30 2.88
C GLU A 38 8.16 -21.33 3.03
N PHE A 39 6.95 -21.81 2.75
CA PHE A 39 5.74 -20.99 2.78
C PHE A 39 4.56 -21.74 3.38
N GLU A 40 3.69 -21.00 4.07
CA GLU A 40 2.38 -21.40 4.54
C GLU A 40 1.29 -20.60 3.80
N SER A 41 0.42 -21.28 3.03
CA SER A 41 -0.66 -20.64 2.25
C SER A 41 -2.04 -21.06 2.76
N CYS A 42 -2.86 -20.08 3.14
CA CYS A 42 -4.22 -20.22 3.65
C CYS A 42 -5.24 -19.61 2.68
N VAL A 43 -6.13 -20.44 2.13
CA VAL A 43 -7.28 -19.99 1.34
C VAL A 43 -8.55 -20.05 2.19
N GLY A 44 -9.23 -18.92 2.31
CA GLY A 44 -10.47 -18.79 3.08
C GLY A 44 -11.60 -19.73 2.62
N PRO A 45 -12.62 -19.98 3.48
CA PRO A 45 -13.64 -21.01 3.24
C PRO A 45 -14.41 -20.86 1.93
N ASP A 46 -14.70 -19.61 1.57
CA ASP A 46 -15.41 -19.24 0.34
C ASP A 46 -14.49 -18.74 -0.77
N GLY A 47 -13.16 -18.83 -0.58
CA GLY A 47 -12.16 -18.21 -1.47
C GLY A 47 -12.17 -16.68 -1.44
N GLY A 48 -12.76 -16.09 -0.39
CA GLY A 48 -12.84 -14.63 -0.21
C GLY A 48 -11.51 -14.00 0.21
N PHE A 49 -10.51 -14.78 0.59
CA PHE A 49 -9.15 -14.31 0.81
C PHE A 49 -8.13 -15.43 0.55
N VAL A 50 -6.90 -15.00 0.31
CA VAL A 50 -5.67 -15.79 0.36
C VAL A 50 -4.71 -15.05 1.29
N GLU A 51 -3.99 -15.80 2.11
CA GLU A 51 -2.97 -15.32 3.03
C GLU A 51 -1.78 -16.27 2.88
N GLU A 52 -0.59 -15.72 2.70
CA GLU A 52 0.66 -16.46 2.57
C GLU A 52 1.66 -15.89 3.57
N VAL A 53 2.40 -16.77 4.24
CA VAL A 53 3.46 -16.43 5.17
C VAL A 53 4.70 -17.19 4.74
N ASP A 54 5.84 -16.52 4.61
CA ASP A 54 7.10 -17.18 4.28
C ASP A 54 7.91 -17.59 5.51
N ASP A 55 9.14 -18.08 5.31
CA ASP A 55 9.99 -18.60 6.38
C ASP A 55 10.73 -17.53 7.18
N ASP A 56 10.89 -16.34 6.59
CA ASP A 56 11.46 -15.17 7.26
C ASP A 56 10.40 -14.45 8.12
N GLY A 57 9.11 -14.67 7.81
CA GLY A 57 7.97 -14.22 8.60
C GLY A 57 7.13 -13.16 7.91
N ASP A 58 7.44 -12.84 6.66
CA ASP A 58 6.72 -11.85 5.87
C ASP A 58 5.34 -12.42 5.52
N GLU A 59 4.30 -11.61 5.75
CA GLU A 59 2.91 -11.97 5.58
C GLU A 59 2.29 -11.19 4.41
N GLU A 60 1.73 -11.88 3.42
CA GLU A 60 0.89 -11.25 2.39
C GLU A 60 -0.56 -11.70 2.51
N ARG A 61 -1.49 -10.75 2.41
CA ARG A 61 -2.93 -11.04 2.45
C ARG A 61 -3.66 -10.34 1.34
N THR A 62 -4.51 -11.08 0.62
CA THR A 62 -5.37 -10.54 -0.43
C THR A 62 -6.82 -10.96 -0.21
N GLU A 63 -7.74 -9.99 -0.19
CA GLU A 63 -9.18 -10.24 -0.11
C GLU A 63 -9.90 -9.95 -1.43
N PHE A 64 -10.89 -10.77 -1.73
CA PHE A 64 -11.66 -10.76 -2.97
C PHE A 64 -13.15 -10.56 -2.72
N ASP A 65 -13.82 -9.89 -3.64
CA ASP A 65 -15.27 -9.91 -3.70
C ASP A 65 -15.80 -11.25 -4.23
N ARG A 66 -17.13 -11.41 -4.20
CA ARG A 66 -17.82 -12.61 -4.71
C ARG A 66 -17.59 -12.91 -6.21
N ASN A 67 -17.09 -11.94 -6.97
CA ASN A 67 -16.79 -12.06 -8.40
C ASN A 67 -15.29 -12.34 -8.64
N GLY A 68 -14.47 -12.42 -7.58
CA GLY A 68 -13.03 -12.62 -7.64
C GLY A 68 -12.25 -11.33 -7.94
N ILE A 69 -12.83 -10.15 -7.71
CA ILE A 69 -12.14 -8.86 -7.84
C ILE A 69 -11.47 -8.53 -6.51
N VAL A 70 -10.20 -8.15 -6.54
CA VAL A 70 -9.46 -7.71 -5.34
C VAL A 70 -10.14 -6.50 -4.71
N ARG A 71 -10.32 -6.54 -3.40
CA ARG A 71 -10.92 -5.46 -2.59
C ARG A 71 -9.92 -4.85 -1.62
N TYR A 72 -8.98 -5.67 -1.17
CA TYR A 72 -7.98 -5.36 -0.18
C TYR A 72 -6.73 -6.20 -0.45
N ARG A 73 -5.57 -5.59 -0.25
CA ARG A 73 -4.30 -6.29 -0.14
C ARG A 73 -3.52 -5.67 1.02
N SER A 74 -2.75 -6.46 1.75
CA SER A 74 -1.74 -5.98 2.67
C SER A 74 -0.49 -6.85 2.61
N THR A 75 0.65 -6.26 2.97
CA THR A 75 1.91 -6.93 3.28
C THR A 75 2.41 -6.42 4.62
N GLU A 76 3.02 -7.30 5.40
CA GLU A 76 3.67 -7.01 6.69
C GLU A 76 4.99 -7.78 6.67
N GLU A 77 6.12 -7.09 6.67
CA GLU A 77 7.45 -7.68 6.65
C GLU A 77 7.94 -7.93 8.10
N GLU A 78 8.92 -8.83 8.29
CA GLU A 78 9.43 -9.20 9.64
C GLU A 78 9.97 -7.99 10.43
N ASP A 79 10.55 -7.01 9.73
CA ASP A 79 11.12 -5.81 10.32
C ASP A 79 10.05 -4.79 10.76
N GLY A 80 8.80 -4.95 10.33
CA GLY A 80 7.68 -4.11 10.70
C GLY A 80 7.22 -3.17 9.59
N ASP A 81 7.82 -3.23 8.40
CA ASP A 81 7.31 -2.51 7.24
C ASP A 81 5.92 -3.04 6.84
N GLU A 82 4.94 -2.16 6.71
CA GLU A 82 3.55 -2.50 6.39
C GLU A 82 3.06 -1.74 5.15
N GLU A 83 2.46 -2.43 4.18
CA GLU A 83 1.76 -1.80 3.06
C GLU A 83 0.29 -2.22 2.98
N GLU A 84 -0.60 -1.30 2.62
CA GLU A 84 -2.03 -1.55 2.45
C GLU A 84 -2.55 -0.98 1.12
N TRP A 85 -3.33 -1.78 0.37
CA TRP A 85 -4.03 -1.34 -0.83
C TRP A 85 -5.54 -1.60 -0.73
N ILE A 86 -6.33 -0.54 -0.83
CA ILE A 86 -7.80 -0.61 -0.85
C ILE A 86 -8.32 -0.29 -2.25
N TYR A 87 -9.12 -1.20 -2.81
CA TYR A 87 -9.68 -1.09 -4.15
C TYR A 87 -11.16 -0.70 -4.11
N ASP A 88 -11.74 -0.29 -5.25
CA ASP A 88 -13.19 -0.15 -5.46
C ASP A 88 -13.80 -1.40 -6.13
N GLY A 89 -15.13 -1.40 -6.31
CA GLY A 89 -15.86 -2.57 -6.81
C GLY A 89 -15.51 -2.97 -8.25
N ASN A 90 -14.76 -2.15 -8.98
CA ASN A 90 -14.22 -2.46 -10.30
C ASN A 90 -12.76 -2.94 -10.24
N GLY A 91 -12.15 -2.98 -9.04
CA GLY A 91 -10.74 -3.31 -8.85
C GLY A 91 -9.80 -2.14 -9.11
N THR A 92 -10.30 -0.90 -9.10
CA THR A 92 -9.45 0.30 -9.21
C THR A 92 -8.94 0.68 -7.83
N LEU A 93 -7.64 0.90 -7.69
CA LEU A 93 -7.01 1.34 -6.44
C LEU A 93 -7.61 2.67 -5.99
N ARG A 94 -7.93 2.79 -4.70
CA ARG A 94 -8.54 3.98 -4.08
C ARG A 94 -7.68 4.58 -3.00
N VAL A 95 -7.02 3.73 -2.22
CA VAL A 95 -6.12 4.13 -1.14
C VAL A 95 -4.92 3.21 -1.16
N TYR A 96 -3.74 3.79 -0.98
CA TYR A 96 -2.51 3.09 -0.64
C TYR A 96 -1.97 3.70 0.65
N ARG A 97 -1.45 2.86 1.54
CA ARG A 97 -0.72 3.24 2.74
C ARG A 97 0.55 2.43 2.85
N GLU A 98 1.56 3.04 3.44
CA GLU A 98 2.86 2.47 3.75
C GLU A 98 3.28 3.05 5.11
N GLU A 99 3.78 2.20 5.99
CA GLU A 99 4.39 2.54 7.28
C GLU A 99 5.71 1.74 7.33
N GLU A 100 6.85 2.41 7.44
CA GLU A 100 8.16 1.78 7.57
C GLU A 100 8.52 1.57 9.07
N GLU A 101 9.46 0.66 9.38
CA GLU A 101 9.92 0.39 10.76
C GLU A 101 10.30 1.67 11.53
N ASP A 102 10.86 2.65 10.82
CA ASP A 102 11.34 3.91 11.38
C ASP A 102 10.24 4.97 11.60
N ASP A 103 8.97 4.59 11.51
CA ASP A 103 7.80 5.48 11.64
C ASP A 103 7.63 6.46 10.45
N ASP A 104 8.36 6.26 9.33
CA ASP A 104 8.06 6.96 8.06
C ASP A 104 6.71 6.47 7.50
N GLU A 105 5.78 7.39 7.21
CA GLU A 105 4.43 7.07 6.71
C GLU A 105 4.16 7.68 5.32
N GLU A 106 3.45 6.96 4.46
CA GLU A 106 2.87 7.49 3.22
C GLU A 106 1.39 7.13 3.07
N GLU A 107 0.53 8.10 2.72
CA GLU A 107 -0.84 7.85 2.26
C GLU A 107 -1.06 8.42 0.86
N ARG A 108 -1.66 7.63 -0.04
CA ARG A 108 -2.08 8.07 -1.39
C ARG A 108 -3.56 7.77 -1.61
N ILE A 109 -4.32 8.79 -2.02
CA ILE A 109 -5.75 8.66 -2.34
C ILE A 109 -6.00 8.91 -3.82
N TYR A 110 -6.73 8.00 -4.45
CA TYR A 110 -7.03 7.99 -5.88
C TYR A 110 -8.53 8.22 -6.13
N ASP A 111 -8.84 8.76 -7.31
CA ASP A 111 -10.22 8.88 -7.80
C ASP A 111 -10.73 7.59 -8.48
N VAL A 112 -11.93 7.65 -9.05
CA VAL A 112 -12.60 6.49 -9.69
C VAL A 112 -11.94 6.03 -10.98
N ASN A 113 -11.08 6.85 -11.57
CA ASN A 113 -10.30 6.50 -12.75
C ASN A 113 -8.89 6.03 -12.38
N GLY A 114 -8.56 5.97 -11.08
CA GLY A 114 -7.22 5.65 -10.58
C GLY A 114 -6.24 6.82 -10.71
N THR A 115 -6.74 8.06 -10.84
CA THR A 115 -5.87 9.24 -10.83
C THR A 115 -5.61 9.69 -9.40
N LEU A 116 -4.34 9.90 -9.04
CA LEU A 116 -3.92 10.39 -7.73
C LEU A 116 -4.55 11.76 -7.45
N ARG A 117 -5.14 11.93 -6.28
CA ARG A 117 -5.81 13.16 -5.84
C ARG A 117 -5.17 13.81 -4.63
N PHE A 118 -4.60 12.98 -3.77
CA PHE A 118 -3.94 13.40 -2.55
C PHE A 118 -2.79 12.46 -2.23
N GLN A 119 -1.69 13.02 -1.74
CA GLN A 119 -0.55 12.29 -1.19
C GLN A 119 -0.11 13.02 0.09
N ARG A 120 0.09 12.28 1.17
CA ARG A 120 0.71 12.73 2.43
C ARG A 120 1.92 11.85 2.68
N THR A 121 3.02 12.44 3.11
CA THR A 121 4.16 11.72 3.68
C THR A 121 4.51 12.39 5.00
N GLU A 122 4.81 11.61 6.03
CA GLU A 122 5.34 12.06 7.31
C GLU A 122 6.64 11.26 7.54
N ASP A 123 7.70 11.93 7.98
CA ASP A 123 8.94 11.24 8.34
C ASP A 123 9.09 11.10 9.86
N ASP A 124 10.07 10.31 10.32
CA ASP A 124 10.32 10.02 11.74
C ASP A 124 10.56 11.25 12.62
N ASP A 125 11.03 12.34 12.00
CA ASP A 125 11.23 13.65 12.62
C ASP A 125 9.91 14.46 12.73
N GLY A 126 8.82 13.98 12.15
CA GLY A 126 7.50 14.61 12.14
C GLY A 126 7.29 15.65 11.03
N ASP A 127 8.19 15.76 10.02
CA ASP A 127 7.96 16.66 8.89
C ASP A 127 6.86 16.10 7.97
N GLU A 128 5.74 16.81 7.89
CA GLU A 128 4.63 16.44 7.02
C GLU A 128 4.75 17.12 5.65
N ARG A 129 4.44 16.37 4.58
CA ARG A 129 4.35 16.90 3.21
C ARG A 129 3.07 16.44 2.57
N GLU A 130 2.19 17.39 2.28
CA GLU A 130 0.91 17.13 1.63
C GLU A 130 0.88 17.67 0.19
N ARG A 131 0.25 16.92 -0.72
CA ARG A 131 0.10 17.26 -2.15
C ARG A 131 -1.32 16.99 -2.61
N TRP A 132 -1.94 17.99 -3.23
CA TRP A 132 -3.28 17.85 -3.85
C TRP A 132 -3.19 18.02 -5.34
N TYR A 133 -3.89 17.14 -6.05
CA TYR A 133 -3.87 17.06 -7.50
C TYR A 133 -5.26 17.33 -8.08
N ASP A 134 -5.32 17.80 -9.33
CA ASP A 134 -6.56 17.94 -10.08
C ASP A 134 -6.98 16.64 -10.79
N GLU A 135 -8.06 16.70 -11.58
CA GLU A 135 -8.63 15.54 -12.29
C GLU A 135 -7.72 14.95 -13.38
N ASN A 136 -6.68 15.68 -13.78
CA ASN A 136 -5.70 15.20 -14.74
C ASN A 136 -4.41 14.74 -14.03
N GLY A 137 -4.39 14.71 -12.70
CA GLY A 137 -3.20 14.39 -11.91
C GLY A 137 -2.16 15.53 -11.88
N THR A 138 -2.56 16.77 -12.19
CA THR A 138 -1.64 17.91 -12.10
C THR A 138 -1.63 18.47 -10.68
N LEU A 139 -0.44 18.67 -10.12
CA LEU A 139 -0.26 19.25 -8.78
C LEU A 139 -0.89 20.63 -8.70
N ARG A 140 -1.70 20.87 -7.66
CA ARG A 140 -2.41 22.12 -7.41
C ARG A 140 -1.97 22.81 -6.15
N VAL A 141 -1.71 22.05 -5.10
CA VAL A 141 -1.26 22.57 -3.82
C VAL A 141 -0.17 21.63 -3.30
N PHE A 142 0.87 22.22 -2.74
CA PHE A 142 1.89 21.55 -1.94
C PHE A 142 1.96 22.28 -0.60
N GLN A 143 1.91 21.51 0.49
CA GLN A 143 2.17 21.98 1.85
C GLN A 143 3.32 21.15 2.43
N LYS A 144 4.21 21.82 3.15
CA LYS A 144 5.22 21.23 4.01
C LYS A 144 5.06 21.90 5.35
N ASP A 145 4.95 21.11 6.40
CA ASP A 145 4.83 21.55 7.77
C ASP A 145 5.94 20.82 8.52
N ASP A 146 6.92 21.58 8.98
CA ASP A 146 8.12 21.03 9.65
C ASP A 146 7.95 21.15 11.16
N GLU A 147 8.45 20.19 11.94
CA GLU A 147 8.34 20.26 13.42
C GLU A 147 9.00 21.54 13.97
N ASP A 148 10.03 22.03 13.28
CA ASP A 148 10.76 23.27 13.59
C ASP A 148 10.01 24.58 13.22
N GLY A 149 8.82 24.49 12.60
CA GLY A 149 7.97 25.65 12.25
C GLY A 149 8.29 26.33 10.91
N ASP A 150 9.05 25.66 10.05
CA ASP A 150 9.38 26.12 8.69
C ASP A 150 8.28 25.73 7.68
N ASP A 151 7.11 26.37 7.78
CA ASP A 151 5.94 26.01 6.96
C ASP A 151 6.03 26.57 5.55
N VAL A 152 5.79 25.74 4.54
CA VAL A 152 5.78 26.13 3.12
C VAL A 152 4.48 25.74 2.44
N ARG A 153 3.78 26.72 1.90
CA ARG A 153 2.59 26.50 1.07
C ARG A 153 2.79 27.02 -0.34
N ARG A 154 2.53 26.19 -1.35
CA ARG A 154 2.62 26.54 -2.77
C ARG A 154 1.35 26.18 -3.51
N VAL A 155 0.83 27.10 -4.32
CA VAL A 155 -0.35 26.89 -5.16
C VAL A 155 0.04 27.02 -6.62
N TYR A 156 -0.47 26.11 -7.44
CA TYR A 156 -0.18 25.99 -8.86
C TYR A 156 -1.46 26.17 -9.69
N ASP A 157 -1.31 26.64 -10.93
CA ASP A 157 -2.38 26.72 -11.92
C ASP A 157 -2.65 25.35 -12.59
N ALA A 158 -3.57 25.32 -13.56
CA ALA A 158 -3.96 24.08 -14.26
C ALA A 158 -2.89 23.51 -15.20
N ASN A 159 -1.81 24.25 -15.44
CA ASN A 159 -0.68 23.81 -16.23
C ASN A 159 0.53 23.44 -15.33
N GLY A 160 0.34 23.43 -14.00
CA GLY A 160 1.41 23.18 -13.03
C GLY A 160 2.35 24.37 -12.84
N ILE A 161 1.94 25.60 -13.19
CA ILE A 161 2.75 26.80 -12.99
C ILE A 161 2.45 27.38 -11.60
N LEU A 162 3.51 27.63 -10.82
CA LEU A 162 3.40 28.27 -9.51
C LEU A 162 2.76 29.66 -9.63
N ILE A 163 1.72 29.91 -8.84
CA ILE A 163 1.00 31.19 -8.80
C ILE A 163 0.98 31.85 -7.42
N GLU A 164 1.16 31.08 -6.35
CA GLU A 164 1.23 31.57 -4.96
C GLU A 164 2.27 30.74 -4.21
N SER A 165 3.05 31.41 -3.36
CA SER A 165 4.00 30.76 -2.45
C SER A 165 4.03 31.58 -1.17
N ASP A 166 3.71 30.92 -0.07
CA ASP A 166 3.82 31.43 1.29
C ASP A 166 4.87 30.59 2.01
N ARG A 167 5.66 31.24 2.86
CA ARG A 167 6.63 30.61 3.74
C ARG A 167 6.55 31.35 5.07
N ASP A 168 6.25 30.63 6.13
CA ASP A 168 6.37 31.13 7.50
C ASP A 168 7.66 30.53 8.07
N ASP A 169 8.55 31.40 8.52
CA ASP A 169 9.76 30.97 9.25
C ASP A 169 9.61 31.62 10.63
N ASP A 170 9.34 30.82 11.66
CA ASP A 170 9.14 31.30 13.06
C ASP A 170 10.42 31.86 13.70
N ASP A 171 11.52 31.93 12.94
CA ASP A 171 12.83 32.50 13.28
C ASP A 171 12.84 34.04 13.51
N PHE A 172 11.68 34.67 13.68
CA PHE A 172 11.54 36.09 14.02
C PHE A 172 10.97 36.34 15.43
N ASP A 173 11.64 35.85 16.48
CA ASP A 173 11.50 36.46 17.81
C ASP A 173 12.82 36.43 18.65
N ASP A 174 13.26 37.67 18.99
CA ASP A 174 14.36 38.20 19.85
C ASP A 174 15.83 38.27 19.36
#